data_AF-A0A839JCF0-F1
#
_entry.id   AF-A0A839JCF0-F1
#
_cell.length_a   1.000
_cell.length_b   1.000
_cell.length_c   1.000
_cell.angle_alpha   90.00
_cell.angle_beta   90.00
_cell.angle_gamma   90.00
#
_symmetry.space_group_name_H-M   'P 1'
#
loop_
_entity.id
_entity.type
_entity.pdbx_description
1 polymer ?
#
loop_
_entity_poly.entity_id
_entity_poly.type
_entity_poly.pdbx_seq_one_letter_code
_entity_poly.pdbx_strand_id
1 'polypeptide(L)'
;MISLNCRWSRHRSDAHGRTYAELVETDHAEESSARWEGVAASRVLGILWEVGEVLQTAALWSAMRRGHRDEAIEVLVGMSSAQRQRLRTAVRAHERFVTGYPDGARAPDREWLGPLRSGHRSAAAAALLASSTLSQAVKYAPLDMPDAVDLPRALFPDDLDAFVEEWSARFLRNPKASDRIRGLDAMFDWAHEGLVPAPTQRGAVLCLATGVPGARSGTYLLRYLEERPCLIKVTFARIFDVDGVKGASLAQRDEATPWSGRRLDNYVIPQLVQRGHWSREMVLNGIERALSRGQTPYLQRWFHGLAQIVRG
;
A
#
# COMPACT_ATOMS: atom_id res chain seq x y z
N MET A 1 55.54 8.05 14.52
CA MET A 1 55.20 7.01 15.51
C MET A 1 56.30 6.97 16.54
N ILE A 2 56.07 7.53 17.73
CA ILE A 2 56.99 7.41 18.88
C ILE A 2 56.42 6.27 19.72
N SER A 3 57.12 5.14 19.76
CA SER A 3 56.77 4.02 20.63
C SER A 3 57.41 4.23 22.00
N LEU A 4 56.59 4.49 23.02
CA LEU A 4 57.04 4.56 24.42
C LEU A 4 56.88 3.18 25.05
N ASN A 5 57.97 2.41 25.08
CA ASN A 5 58.04 1.15 25.83
C ASN A 5 58.31 1.45 27.31
N CYS A 6 57.31 1.30 28.17
CA CYS A 6 57.51 1.24 29.62
C CYS A 6 57.97 -0.17 30.02
N ARG A 7 59.26 -0.32 30.36
CA ARG A 7 59.80 -1.54 30.99
C ARG A 7 59.76 -1.41 32.52
N TRP A 8 59.21 -2.40 33.20
CA TRP A 8 59.39 -2.60 34.64
C TRP A 8 60.18 -3.88 34.87
N SER A 9 61.22 -3.83 35.71
CA SER A 9 61.96 -5.02 36.18
C SER A 9 61.52 -5.36 37.60
N ARG A 10 61.22 -6.63 37.86
CA ARG A 10 61.16 -7.18 39.21
C ARG A 10 62.36 -8.08 39.44
N HIS A 11 63.09 -7.85 40.53
CA HIS A 11 64.21 -8.70 40.94
C HIS A 11 63.77 -9.70 42.02
N ARG A 12 64.08 -10.97 41.82
CA ARG A 12 64.14 -11.99 42.87
C ARG A 12 65.54 -12.59 42.89
N SER A 13 66.05 -12.85 44.09
CA SER A 13 67.33 -13.49 44.33
C SER A 13 67.09 -14.86 44.97
N ASP A 14 67.85 -15.87 44.55
CA ASP A 14 67.88 -17.17 45.21
C ASP A 14 68.99 -17.25 46.28
N ALA A 15 68.98 -18.34 47.05
CA ALA A 15 69.84 -18.54 48.20
C ALA A 15 71.34 -18.69 47.87
N HIS A 16 71.75 -18.58 46.60
CA HIS A 16 73.16 -18.62 46.17
C HIS A 16 73.59 -17.32 45.46
N GLY A 17 72.82 -16.25 45.61
CA GLY A 17 73.24 -14.90 45.23
C GLY A 17 73.29 -14.64 43.72
N ARG A 18 72.64 -15.46 42.89
CA ARG A 18 72.49 -15.16 41.46
C ARG A 18 71.18 -14.41 41.23
N THR A 19 71.29 -13.23 40.64
CA THR A 19 70.14 -12.42 40.20
C THR A 19 69.83 -12.79 38.75
N TYR A 20 68.61 -13.25 38.48
CA TYR A 20 68.10 -13.40 37.11
C TYR A 20 66.97 -12.40 36.87
N ALA A 21 66.98 -11.78 35.69
CA ALA A 21 65.89 -10.93 35.23
C ALA A 21 64.93 -11.80 34.39
N GLU A 22 63.74 -12.06 34.92
CA GLU A 22 62.66 -12.66 34.14
C GLU A 22 61.96 -11.55 33.34
N LEU A 23 62.03 -11.64 32.01
CA LEU A 23 61.22 -10.83 31.11
C LEU A 23 59.81 -11.41 31.10
N VAL A 24 58.89 -10.76 31.81
CA VAL A 24 57.45 -11.00 31.61
C VAL A 24 57.00 -10.04 30.50
N GLU A 25 56.93 -10.54 29.27
CA GLU A 25 56.15 -9.90 28.20
C GLU A 25 54.67 -10.15 28.52
N THR A 26 53.96 -9.12 28.95
CA THR A 26 52.50 -9.12 28.92
C THR A 26 52.04 -8.69 27.52
N ASP A 27 51.25 -9.56 26.87
CA ASP A 27 50.54 -9.35 25.59
C ASP A 27 49.48 -8.23 25.66
N HIS A 28 49.86 -7.03 26.09
CA HIS A 28 48.99 -5.85 26.06
C HIS A 28 48.97 -5.15 24.71
N ALA A 29 49.87 -5.50 23.79
CA ALA A 29 49.95 -4.90 22.47
C ALA A 29 48.91 -5.49 21.49
N GLU A 30 48.69 -6.81 21.51
CA GLU A 30 47.72 -7.47 20.61
C GLU A 30 46.27 -7.16 20.98
N GLU A 31 45.91 -7.17 22.27
CA GLU A 31 44.58 -6.76 22.74
C GLU A 31 44.28 -5.28 22.47
N SER A 32 45.29 -4.42 22.56
CA SER A 32 45.13 -2.99 22.26
C SER A 32 44.99 -2.76 20.75
N SER A 33 45.80 -3.41 19.91
CA SER A 33 45.72 -3.26 18.45
C SER A 33 44.38 -3.76 17.89
N ALA A 34 43.90 -4.93 18.33
CA ALA A 34 42.60 -5.46 17.94
C ALA A 34 41.44 -4.54 18.38
N ARG A 35 41.57 -3.89 19.54
CA ARG A 35 40.58 -2.93 20.05
C ARG A 35 40.59 -1.61 19.28
N TRP A 36 41.76 -1.11 18.87
CA TRP A 36 41.89 0.10 18.06
C TRP A 36 41.45 -0.11 16.61
N GLU A 37 41.74 -1.26 16.02
CA GLU A 37 41.24 -1.66 14.69
C GLU A 37 39.72 -1.85 14.70
N GLY A 38 39.15 -2.47 15.75
CA GLY A 38 37.70 -2.58 15.92
C GLY A 38 36.99 -1.23 16.08
N VAL A 39 37.59 -0.28 16.81
CA VAL A 39 37.04 1.08 16.99
C VAL A 39 37.19 1.92 15.70
N ALA A 40 38.29 1.78 14.97
CA ALA A 40 38.51 2.47 13.69
C ALA A 40 37.58 1.92 12.59
N ALA A 41 37.42 0.59 12.49
CA ALA A 41 36.47 -0.04 11.58
C ALA A 41 35.02 0.35 11.91
N SER A 42 34.65 0.36 13.19
CA SER A 42 33.32 0.81 13.65
C SER A 42 33.05 2.29 13.29
N ARG A 43 34.03 3.18 13.45
CA ARG A 43 33.93 4.59 13.03
C ARG A 43 33.84 4.77 11.52
N VAL A 44 34.63 4.03 10.74
CA VAL A 44 34.60 4.09 9.28
C VAL A 44 33.26 3.57 8.75
N LEU A 45 32.75 2.47 9.31
CA LEU A 45 31.42 1.96 8.99
C LEU A 45 30.31 2.94 9.39
N GLY A 46 30.44 3.64 10.53
CA GLY A 46 29.53 4.71 10.92
C GLY A 46 29.52 5.89 9.94
N ILE A 47 30.70 6.35 9.49
CA ILE A 47 30.82 7.43 8.51
C ILE A 47 30.26 7.00 7.14
N LEU A 48 30.56 5.79 6.68
CA LEU A 48 30.03 5.27 5.41
C LEU A 48 28.52 5.10 5.46
N TRP A 49 27.97 4.70 6.60
CA TRP A 49 26.53 4.63 6.84
C TRP A 49 25.87 6.02 6.78
N GLU A 50 26.44 7.02 7.47
CA GLU A 50 25.93 8.40 7.45
C GLU A 50 25.99 9.01 6.03
N VAL A 51 27.08 8.79 5.29
CA VAL A 51 27.22 9.25 3.91
C VAL A 51 26.19 8.57 3.00
N GLY A 52 25.95 7.26 3.16
CA GLY A 52 24.91 6.54 2.42
C GLY A 52 23.50 7.11 2.66
N GLU A 53 23.16 7.41 3.91
CA GLU A 53 21.87 8.00 4.28
C GLU A 53 21.67 9.41 3.69
N VAL A 54 22.72 10.23 3.72
CA VAL A 54 22.70 11.58 3.13
C VAL A 54 22.50 11.50 1.61
N LEU A 55 23.18 10.58 0.93
CA LEU A 55 23.06 10.39 -0.51
C LEU A 55 21.67 9.90 -0.91
N GLN A 56 21.10 8.92 -0.20
CA GLN A 56 19.73 8.45 -0.46
C GLN A 56 18.70 9.55 -0.21
N THR A 57 18.84 10.32 0.87
CA THR A 57 17.94 11.45 1.16
C THR A 57 18.02 12.51 0.06
N ALA A 58 19.22 12.87 -0.40
CA ALA A 58 19.41 13.81 -1.49
C ALA A 58 18.83 13.29 -2.82
N ALA A 59 19.01 11.99 -3.11
CA ALA A 59 18.46 11.34 -4.28
C ALA A 59 16.92 11.34 -4.27
N LEU A 60 16.30 11.01 -3.13
CA LEU A 60 14.85 11.06 -2.95
C LEU A 60 14.31 12.46 -3.24
N TRP A 61 14.88 13.49 -2.62
CA TRP A 61 14.46 14.87 -2.87
C TRP A 61 14.66 15.23 -4.34
N SER A 62 15.78 14.89 -4.96
CA SER A 62 16.01 15.13 -6.39
C SER A 62 14.94 14.47 -7.28
N ALA A 63 14.57 13.23 -7.00
CA ALA A 63 13.53 12.51 -7.73
C ALA A 63 12.15 13.16 -7.55
N MET A 64 11.77 13.49 -6.31
CA MET A 64 10.52 14.18 -6.00
C MET A 64 10.42 15.54 -6.71
N ARG A 65 11.49 16.35 -6.66
CA ARG A 65 11.51 17.66 -7.31
C ARG A 65 11.46 17.59 -8.83
N ARG A 66 11.95 16.51 -9.45
CA ARG A 66 11.84 16.28 -10.90
C ARG A 66 10.52 15.62 -11.30
N GLY A 67 9.72 15.14 -10.33
CA GLY A 67 8.54 14.33 -10.57
C GLY A 67 8.86 12.95 -11.16
N HIS A 68 10.03 12.40 -10.84
CA HIS A 68 10.46 11.07 -11.26
C HIS A 68 9.96 10.04 -10.25
N ARG A 69 8.72 9.61 -10.43
CA ARG A 69 8.02 8.67 -9.54
C ARG A 69 8.81 7.38 -9.30
N ASP A 70 9.22 6.69 -10.35
CA ASP A 70 9.80 5.35 -10.22
C ASP A 70 11.19 5.41 -9.56
N GLU A 71 11.99 6.44 -9.87
CA GLU A 71 13.24 6.74 -9.15
C GLU A 71 12.99 7.00 -7.66
N ALA A 72 11.92 7.73 -7.30
CA ALA A 72 11.59 7.97 -5.90
C ALA A 72 11.22 6.67 -5.19
N ILE A 73 10.45 5.78 -5.83
CA ILE A 73 10.10 4.46 -5.27
C ILE A 73 11.35 3.61 -5.06
N GLU A 74 12.24 3.54 -6.05
CA GLU A 74 13.49 2.77 -5.97
C GLU A 74 14.35 3.21 -4.78
N VAL A 75 14.53 4.52 -4.61
CA VAL A 75 15.25 5.08 -3.46
C VAL A 75 14.55 4.73 -2.14
N LEU A 76 13.22 4.86 -2.06
CA LEU A 76 12.44 4.58 -0.84
C LEU A 76 12.45 3.10 -0.45
N VAL A 77 12.47 2.18 -1.41
CA VAL A 77 12.60 0.74 -1.15
C VAL A 77 13.99 0.43 -0.59
N GLY A 78 15.02 1.15 -1.04
CA GLY A 78 16.38 1.03 -0.52
C GLY A 78 16.63 1.69 0.85
N MET A 79 15.67 2.46 1.38
CA MET A 79 15.78 3.12 2.69
C MET A 79 15.19 2.27 3.82
N SER A 80 15.84 2.28 4.98
CA SER A 80 15.28 1.68 6.19
C SER A 80 14.01 2.41 6.66
N SER A 81 13.13 1.72 7.39
CA SER A 81 11.92 2.32 7.95
C SER A 81 12.21 3.50 8.89
N ALA A 82 13.28 3.44 9.68
CA ALA A 82 13.70 4.54 10.56
C ALA A 82 14.08 5.80 9.76
N GLN A 83 14.84 5.62 8.67
CA GLN A 83 15.21 6.72 7.77
C GLN A 83 13.97 7.38 7.15
N ARG A 84 13.08 6.57 6.57
CA ARG A 84 11.83 7.06 5.97
C ARG A 84 10.98 7.83 6.97
N GLN A 85 10.83 7.32 8.19
CA GLN A 85 10.03 7.98 9.24
C GLN A 85 10.59 9.34 9.67
N ARG A 86 11.93 9.50 9.73
CA ARG A 86 12.56 10.80 10.03
C ARG A 86 12.21 11.87 9.00
N LEU A 87 11.99 11.50 7.74
CA LEU A 87 11.65 12.42 6.65
C LEU A 87 10.18 12.85 6.63
N ARG A 88 9.31 12.18 7.39
CA ARG A 88 7.86 12.34 7.32
C ARG A 88 7.39 13.79 7.34
N THR A 89 7.87 14.59 8.29
CA THR A 89 7.40 15.97 8.47
C THR A 89 7.72 16.82 7.25
N ALA A 90 8.94 16.70 6.72
CA ALA A 90 9.39 17.44 5.55
C ALA A 90 8.65 16.96 4.28
N VAL A 91 8.55 15.65 4.08
CA VAL A 91 7.82 15.05 2.95
C VAL A 91 6.36 15.46 2.95
N ARG A 92 5.70 15.47 4.11
CA ARG A 92 4.30 15.91 4.24
C ARG A 92 4.13 17.40 3.90
N ALA A 93 5.10 18.23 4.26
CA ALA A 93 5.06 19.64 3.88
C ALA A 93 5.16 19.80 2.35
N HIS A 94 6.08 19.06 1.73
CA HIS A 94 6.26 19.07 0.28
C HIS A 94 5.05 18.49 -0.47
N GLU A 95 4.45 17.40 0.00
CA GLU A 95 3.25 16.81 -0.61
C GLU A 95 2.07 17.78 -0.58
N ARG A 96 1.85 18.46 0.55
CA ARG A 96 0.82 19.51 0.66
C ARG A 96 1.10 20.67 -0.29
N PHE A 97 2.36 21.04 -0.41
CA PHE A 97 2.79 22.10 -1.32
C PHE A 97 2.49 21.71 -2.77
N VAL A 98 2.90 20.53 -3.23
CA VAL A 98 2.60 20.04 -4.59
C VAL A 98 1.09 19.94 -4.85
N THR A 99 0.31 19.45 -3.88
CA THR A 99 -1.15 19.32 -4.01
C THR A 99 -1.87 20.68 -4.03
N GLY A 100 -1.32 21.69 -3.34
CA GLY A 100 -1.90 23.04 -3.27
C GLY A 100 -1.76 23.89 -4.54
N TYR A 101 -0.96 23.45 -5.54
CA TYR A 101 -0.63 24.26 -6.72
C TYR A 101 -0.97 23.54 -8.05
N PRO A 102 -2.25 23.22 -8.33
CA PRO A 102 -2.64 22.43 -9.51
C PRO A 102 -2.23 23.06 -10.86
N ASP A 103 -2.13 24.38 -10.94
CA ASP A 103 -1.86 25.16 -12.16
C ASP A 103 -0.45 25.81 -12.17
N GLY A 104 0.45 25.37 -11.28
CA GLY A 104 1.77 25.95 -11.12
C GLY A 104 2.69 25.69 -12.32
N ALA A 105 2.90 26.69 -13.17
CA ALA A 105 3.82 26.59 -14.30
C ALA A 105 5.30 26.45 -13.90
N ARG A 106 5.68 26.89 -12.68
CA ARG A 106 7.01 26.69 -12.04
C ARG A 106 6.90 26.82 -10.51
N ALA A 107 7.80 26.17 -9.77
CA ALA A 107 7.89 26.33 -8.32
C ALA A 107 8.39 27.74 -7.95
N PRO A 108 7.65 28.52 -7.14
CA PRO A 108 8.09 29.84 -6.66
C PRO A 108 9.46 29.79 -5.97
N ASP A 109 9.70 28.75 -5.15
CA ASP A 109 10.89 28.62 -4.30
C ASP A 109 11.82 27.45 -4.72
N ARG A 110 11.76 27.00 -5.98
CA ARG A 110 12.49 25.82 -6.49
C ARG A 110 12.18 24.50 -5.77
N GLU A 111 11.04 24.45 -5.06
CA GLU A 111 10.49 23.24 -4.44
C GLU A 111 10.29 22.10 -5.46
N TRP A 112 10.06 22.39 -6.73
CA TRP A 112 10.12 21.42 -7.83
C TRP A 112 10.78 22.05 -9.08
N LEU A 113 11.20 21.22 -10.03
CA LEU A 113 11.95 21.63 -11.21
C LEU A 113 11.04 21.67 -12.44
N GLY A 114 10.83 22.88 -12.98
CA GLY A 114 10.00 23.10 -14.17
C GLY A 114 8.50 23.14 -13.87
N PRO A 115 7.65 22.90 -14.88
CA PRO A 115 6.20 22.86 -14.70
C PRO A 115 5.75 21.70 -13.84
N LEU A 116 4.72 21.94 -13.02
CA LEU A 116 4.11 20.87 -12.25
C LEU A 116 3.45 19.86 -13.21
N ARG A 117 3.70 18.58 -12.96
CA ARG A 117 3.22 17.43 -13.76
C ARG A 117 2.65 16.36 -12.84
N SER A 118 1.88 15.43 -13.37
CA SER A 118 1.34 14.28 -12.61
C SER A 118 2.42 13.53 -11.83
N GLY A 119 3.60 13.31 -12.42
CA GLY A 119 4.72 12.63 -11.77
C GLY A 119 5.22 13.29 -10.46
N HIS A 120 5.03 14.60 -10.28
CA HIS A 120 5.35 15.26 -9.00
C HIS A 120 4.39 14.85 -7.90
N ARG A 121 3.08 14.78 -8.20
CA ARG A 121 2.08 14.29 -7.25
C ARG A 121 2.32 12.83 -6.90
N SER A 122 2.60 11.99 -7.90
CA SER A 122 2.90 10.57 -7.69
C SER A 122 4.16 10.35 -6.85
N ALA A 123 5.25 11.06 -7.14
CA ALA A 123 6.49 10.96 -6.36
C ALA A 123 6.30 11.43 -4.90
N ALA A 124 5.55 12.52 -4.70
CA ALA A 124 5.23 13.01 -3.36
C ALA A 124 4.33 12.05 -2.58
N ALA A 125 3.32 11.46 -3.23
CA ALA A 125 2.46 10.43 -2.65
C ALA A 125 3.27 9.19 -2.24
N ALA A 126 4.16 8.71 -3.10
CA ALA A 126 5.06 7.58 -2.81
C ALA A 126 5.93 7.85 -1.57
N ALA A 127 6.57 9.03 -1.51
CA ALA A 127 7.38 9.42 -0.36
C ALA A 127 6.55 9.56 0.92
N LEU A 128 5.35 10.14 0.84
CA LEU A 128 4.48 10.31 2.01
C LEU A 128 3.97 8.97 2.54
N LEU A 129 3.58 8.05 1.65
CA LEU A 129 3.21 6.68 2.01
C LEU A 129 4.38 5.95 2.67
N ALA A 130 5.56 5.95 2.05
CA ALA A 130 6.74 5.25 2.54
C ALA A 130 7.25 5.78 3.89
N SER A 131 7.05 7.08 4.17
CA SER A 131 7.39 7.72 5.45
C SER A 131 6.27 7.64 6.50
N SER A 132 5.13 7.03 6.17
CA SER A 132 4.01 6.83 7.10
C SER A 132 4.16 5.53 7.88
N THR A 133 3.57 5.48 9.09
CA THR A 133 3.26 4.19 9.71
C THR A 133 2.18 3.46 8.91
N LEU A 134 2.09 2.14 9.01
CA LEU A 134 1.02 1.38 8.33
C LEU A 134 -0.38 1.96 8.63
N SER A 135 -0.68 2.24 9.91
CA SER A 135 -1.94 2.84 10.36
C SER A 135 -2.28 4.22 9.76
N GLN A 136 -1.27 4.92 9.25
CA GLN A 136 -1.41 6.18 8.53
C GLN A 136 -1.49 5.96 7.02
N ALA A 137 -0.67 5.04 6.48
CA ALA A 137 -0.60 4.70 5.06
C ALA A 137 -1.92 4.13 4.54
N VAL A 138 -2.56 3.20 5.27
CA VAL A 138 -3.87 2.63 4.90
C VAL A 138 -4.98 3.69 4.78
N LYS A 139 -4.81 4.84 5.42
CA LYS A 139 -5.76 5.97 5.37
C LYS A 139 -5.46 6.97 4.26
N TYR A 140 -4.37 6.79 3.53
CA TYR A 140 -3.96 7.70 2.47
C TYR A 140 -4.75 7.41 1.18
N ALA A 141 -5.88 8.10 1.05
CA ALA A 141 -6.71 8.13 -0.13
C ALA A 141 -7.32 9.54 -0.26
N PRO A 142 -7.59 10.03 -1.48
CA PRO A 142 -7.54 9.30 -2.75
C PRO A 142 -6.12 9.05 -3.28
N LEU A 143 -5.97 7.98 -4.05
CA LEU A 143 -4.81 7.71 -4.91
C LEU A 143 -5.32 7.49 -6.33
N ASP A 144 -4.66 8.10 -7.31
CA ASP A 144 -5.04 7.90 -8.72
C ASP A 144 -4.43 6.60 -9.23
N MET A 145 -5.06 5.95 -10.21
CA MET A 145 -4.38 4.86 -10.94
C MET A 145 -3.25 5.47 -11.79
N PRO A 146 -2.06 4.84 -11.87
CA PRO A 146 -1.71 3.50 -11.33
C PRO A 146 -1.18 3.50 -9.88
N ASP A 147 -0.99 4.67 -9.25
CA ASP A 147 -0.42 4.79 -7.90
C ASP A 147 -1.17 4.00 -6.82
N ALA A 148 -2.50 3.94 -6.94
CA ALA A 148 -3.32 3.18 -6.00
C ALA A 148 -2.99 1.68 -6.00
N VAL A 149 -2.53 1.11 -7.12
CA VAL A 149 -2.10 -0.30 -7.22
C VAL A 149 -0.64 -0.43 -6.80
N ASP A 150 0.23 0.37 -7.41
CA ASP A 150 1.68 0.13 -7.34
C ASP A 150 2.28 0.54 -5.99
N LEU A 151 1.85 1.66 -5.40
CA LEU A 151 2.52 2.21 -4.22
C LEU A 151 2.32 1.35 -2.98
N PRO A 152 1.10 0.91 -2.61
CA PRO A 152 0.94 -0.02 -1.49
C PRO A 152 1.67 -1.34 -1.72
N ARG A 153 1.62 -1.88 -2.95
CA ARG A 153 2.31 -3.11 -3.33
C ARG A 153 3.81 -3.02 -3.17
N ALA A 154 4.43 -1.92 -3.59
CA ALA A 154 5.88 -1.74 -3.51
C ALA A 154 6.36 -1.44 -2.09
N LEU A 155 5.59 -0.65 -1.32
CA LEU A 155 6.04 -0.10 -0.04
C LEU A 155 5.59 -0.92 1.18
N PHE A 156 4.50 -1.68 1.04
CA PHE A 156 3.85 -2.48 2.09
C PHE A 156 3.42 -3.86 1.55
N PRO A 157 4.34 -4.64 0.93
CA PRO A 157 3.99 -5.88 0.24
C PRO A 157 3.31 -6.91 1.16
N ASP A 158 3.70 -6.96 2.44
CA ASP A 158 3.18 -7.92 3.41
C ASP A 158 1.92 -7.43 4.16
N ASP A 159 1.53 -6.16 3.97
CA ASP A 159 0.43 -5.52 4.72
C ASP A 159 -0.75 -5.11 3.83
N LEU A 160 -0.84 -5.62 2.60
CA LEU A 160 -1.92 -5.28 1.68
C LEU A 160 -3.31 -5.62 2.24
N ASP A 161 -3.45 -6.67 3.05
CA ASP A 161 -4.70 -7.00 3.74
C ASP A 161 -5.19 -5.86 4.65
N ALA A 162 -4.27 -5.12 5.29
CA ALA A 162 -4.64 -3.96 6.11
C ALA A 162 -5.19 -2.80 5.26
N PHE A 163 -4.69 -2.63 4.03
CA PHE A 163 -5.27 -1.70 3.06
C PHE A 163 -6.66 -2.16 2.63
N VAL A 164 -6.84 -3.45 2.30
CA VAL A 164 -8.15 -4.02 1.92
C VAL A 164 -9.20 -3.73 2.99
N GLU A 165 -8.87 -3.94 4.28
CA GLU A 165 -9.78 -3.70 5.40
C GLU A 165 -10.17 -2.23 5.54
N GLU A 166 -9.19 -1.32 5.63
CA GLU A 166 -9.47 0.11 5.80
C GLU A 166 -10.19 0.70 4.58
N TRP A 167 -9.79 0.31 3.37
CA TRP A 167 -10.36 0.82 2.12
C TRP A 167 -11.80 0.33 1.94
N SER A 168 -12.06 -0.94 2.26
CA SER A 168 -13.42 -1.47 2.34
C SER A 168 -14.27 -0.68 3.35
N ALA A 169 -13.76 -0.49 4.57
CA ALA A 169 -14.46 0.25 5.62
C ALA A 169 -14.75 1.71 5.21
N ARG A 170 -13.81 2.34 4.50
CA ARG A 170 -13.94 3.71 4.01
C ARG A 170 -15.00 3.83 2.90
N PHE A 171 -15.01 2.92 1.94
CA PHE A 171 -16.06 2.88 0.92
C PHE A 171 -17.44 2.71 1.57
N LEU A 172 -17.57 1.77 2.51
CA LEU A 172 -18.83 1.51 3.22
C LEU A 172 -19.34 2.75 3.98
N ARG A 173 -18.43 3.53 4.58
CA ARG A 173 -18.79 4.72 5.37
C ARG A 173 -19.38 5.84 4.52
N ASN A 174 -18.83 6.08 3.33
CA ASN A 174 -19.33 7.13 2.43
C ASN A 174 -19.06 6.81 0.95
N PRO A 175 -19.90 5.98 0.31
CA PRO A 175 -19.69 5.56 -1.08
C PRO A 175 -19.94 6.69 -2.09
N LYS A 176 -20.52 7.82 -1.67
CA LYS A 176 -20.81 8.96 -2.55
C LYS A 176 -19.65 9.93 -2.70
N ALA A 177 -18.64 9.86 -1.84
CA ALA A 177 -17.47 10.75 -1.88
C ALA A 177 -16.46 10.26 -2.92
N SER A 178 -16.86 10.19 -4.19
CA SER A 178 -16.08 9.64 -5.31
C SER A 178 -14.69 10.28 -5.46
N ASP A 179 -14.57 11.55 -5.12
CA ASP A 179 -13.32 12.30 -5.08
C ASP A 179 -12.36 11.80 -3.98
N ARG A 180 -12.88 11.28 -2.86
CA ARG A 180 -12.11 10.86 -1.67
C ARG A 180 -11.87 9.35 -1.57
N ILE A 181 -12.53 8.57 -2.42
CA ILE A 181 -12.48 7.10 -2.47
C ILE A 181 -11.97 6.59 -3.83
N ARG A 182 -11.38 7.48 -4.63
CA ARG A 182 -10.72 7.10 -5.88
C ARG A 182 -9.50 6.22 -5.58
N GLY A 183 -9.33 5.17 -6.38
CA GLY A 183 -8.25 4.20 -6.26
C GLY A 183 -8.53 3.04 -5.31
N LEU A 184 -9.63 3.08 -4.52
CA LEU A 184 -9.92 1.98 -3.59
C LEU A 184 -10.16 0.65 -4.30
N ASP A 185 -10.53 0.67 -5.59
CA ASP A 185 -10.71 -0.49 -6.45
C ASP A 185 -9.41 -1.24 -6.77
N ALA A 186 -8.23 -0.68 -6.48
CA ALA A 186 -6.95 -1.37 -6.65
C ALA A 186 -6.86 -2.69 -5.84
N MET A 187 -7.62 -2.81 -4.75
CA MET A 187 -7.70 -4.06 -3.98
C MET A 187 -8.16 -5.26 -4.81
N PHE A 188 -8.91 -5.03 -5.89
CA PHE A 188 -9.35 -6.06 -6.82
C PHE A 188 -8.24 -6.50 -7.78
N ASP A 189 -7.33 -5.59 -8.12
CA ASP A 189 -6.15 -5.92 -8.93
C ASP A 189 -5.15 -6.73 -8.10
N TRP A 190 -4.92 -6.36 -6.83
CA TRP A 190 -4.09 -7.18 -5.93
C TRP A 190 -4.65 -8.59 -5.74
N ALA A 191 -5.97 -8.72 -5.63
CA ALA A 191 -6.63 -10.02 -5.53
C ALA A 191 -6.53 -10.84 -6.83
N HIS A 192 -6.56 -10.18 -7.98
CA HIS A 192 -6.36 -10.82 -9.28
C HIS A 192 -4.92 -11.34 -9.44
N GLU A 193 -3.95 -10.57 -8.98
CA GLU A 193 -2.53 -10.93 -8.96
C GLU A 193 -2.17 -11.96 -7.89
N GLY A 194 -3.12 -12.35 -7.03
CA GLY A 194 -2.90 -13.34 -5.96
C GLY A 194 -2.10 -12.80 -4.76
N LEU A 195 -1.96 -11.48 -4.65
CA LEU A 195 -1.24 -10.83 -3.54
C LEU A 195 -2.07 -10.79 -2.25
N VAL A 196 -3.39 -10.74 -2.40
CA VAL A 196 -4.36 -10.84 -1.29
C VAL A 196 -5.48 -11.80 -1.68
N PRO A 197 -6.18 -12.41 -0.72
CA PRO A 197 -7.42 -13.12 -1.01
C PRO A 197 -8.47 -12.17 -1.62
N ALA A 198 -9.37 -12.71 -2.44
CA ALA A 198 -10.50 -11.94 -2.95
C ALA A 198 -11.30 -11.33 -1.78
N PRO A 199 -11.45 -9.98 -1.71
CA PRO A 199 -12.03 -9.30 -0.56
C PRO A 199 -13.46 -9.77 -0.26
N THR A 200 -13.80 -9.93 1.01
CA THR A 200 -15.15 -10.38 1.44
C THR A 200 -15.88 -9.36 2.31
N GLN A 201 -15.21 -8.26 2.64
CA GLN A 201 -15.73 -7.17 3.44
C GLN A 201 -16.93 -6.53 2.73
N ARG A 202 -17.96 -6.14 3.48
CA ARG A 202 -19.19 -5.53 2.94
C ARG A 202 -18.89 -4.33 2.01
N GLY A 203 -17.92 -3.51 2.40
CA GLY A 203 -17.49 -2.36 1.63
C GLY A 203 -16.88 -2.73 0.28
N ALA A 204 -16.04 -3.77 0.22
CA ALA A 204 -15.50 -4.27 -1.04
C ALA A 204 -16.58 -4.84 -1.96
N VAL A 205 -17.54 -5.61 -1.42
CA VAL A 205 -18.66 -6.13 -2.21
C VAL A 205 -19.45 -5.00 -2.86
N LEU A 206 -19.79 -3.96 -2.09
CA LEU A 206 -20.50 -2.79 -2.61
C LEU A 206 -19.62 -1.97 -3.57
N CYS A 207 -18.32 -1.85 -3.29
CA CYS A 207 -17.37 -1.18 -4.18
C CYS A 207 -17.27 -1.88 -5.54
N LEU A 208 -17.15 -3.21 -5.56
CA LEU A 208 -17.14 -4.00 -6.79
C LEU A 208 -18.44 -3.83 -7.57
N ALA A 209 -19.58 -3.86 -6.86
CA ALA A 209 -20.87 -3.73 -7.49
C ALA A 209 -21.14 -2.30 -7.98
N THR A 210 -20.76 -1.24 -7.28
CA THR A 210 -21.26 0.12 -7.61
C THR A 210 -20.18 1.18 -7.80
N GLY A 211 -18.96 0.90 -7.34
CA GLY A 211 -17.88 1.88 -7.18
C GLY A 211 -16.74 1.76 -8.19
N VAL A 212 -16.51 0.59 -8.79
CA VAL A 212 -15.44 0.45 -9.81
C VAL A 212 -15.69 1.39 -10.99
N PRO A 213 -14.64 1.95 -11.62
CA PRO A 213 -14.80 2.77 -12.82
C PRO A 213 -15.66 2.05 -13.86
N GLY A 214 -16.66 2.72 -14.43
CA GLY A 214 -17.55 2.09 -15.40
C GLY A 214 -18.56 1.08 -14.84
N ALA A 215 -18.65 0.84 -13.52
CA ALA A 215 -19.57 -0.12 -12.90
C ALA A 215 -21.04 0.06 -13.34
N ARG A 216 -21.47 1.30 -13.65
CA ARG A 216 -22.84 1.55 -14.11
C ARG A 216 -23.17 0.90 -15.46
N SER A 217 -22.16 0.59 -16.28
CA SER A 217 -22.33 -0.20 -17.50
C SER A 217 -22.21 -1.68 -17.17
N GLY A 218 -23.30 -2.44 -17.32
CA GLY A 218 -23.27 -3.90 -17.11
C GLY A 218 -22.26 -4.62 -17.99
N THR A 219 -22.09 -4.19 -19.25
CA THR A 219 -21.06 -4.74 -20.15
C THR A 219 -19.65 -4.50 -19.62
N TYR A 220 -19.37 -3.29 -19.10
CA TYR A 220 -18.07 -3.00 -18.52
C TYR A 220 -17.83 -3.85 -17.27
N LEU A 221 -18.79 -3.90 -16.35
CA LEU A 221 -18.62 -4.69 -15.13
C LEU A 221 -18.44 -6.18 -15.44
N LEU A 222 -19.22 -6.73 -16.37
CA LEU A 222 -19.07 -8.13 -16.75
C LEU A 222 -17.66 -8.41 -17.29
N ARG A 223 -17.15 -7.57 -18.20
CA ARG A 223 -15.77 -7.69 -18.69
C ARG A 223 -14.75 -7.57 -17.55
N TYR A 224 -14.92 -6.59 -16.66
CA TYR A 224 -14.03 -6.39 -15.51
C TYR A 224 -13.97 -7.62 -14.58
N LEU A 225 -15.13 -8.26 -14.35
CA LEU A 225 -15.24 -9.49 -13.58
C LEU A 225 -14.60 -10.69 -14.28
N GLU A 226 -14.76 -10.80 -15.60
CA GLU A 226 -14.18 -11.88 -16.40
C GLU A 226 -12.66 -11.79 -16.50
N GLU A 227 -12.11 -10.58 -16.55
CA GLU A 227 -10.67 -10.34 -16.42
C GLU A 227 -10.15 -10.75 -15.02
N ARG A 228 -11.01 -10.78 -13.99
CA ARG A 228 -10.67 -11.03 -12.59
C ARG A 228 -11.53 -12.15 -11.98
N PRO A 229 -11.41 -13.40 -12.48
CA PRO A 229 -12.36 -14.46 -12.17
C PRO A 229 -12.40 -14.86 -10.68
N CYS A 230 -11.34 -14.59 -9.91
CA CYS A 230 -11.33 -14.80 -8.45
C CYS A 230 -12.43 -14.00 -7.73
N LEU A 231 -12.80 -12.83 -8.26
CA LEU A 231 -13.82 -11.96 -7.68
C LEU A 231 -15.24 -12.47 -7.94
N ILE A 232 -15.47 -13.19 -9.04
CA ILE A 232 -16.82 -13.65 -9.42
C ILE A 232 -17.41 -14.58 -8.35
N LYS A 233 -16.62 -15.57 -7.91
CA LYS A 233 -17.09 -16.62 -6.99
C LYS A 233 -16.99 -16.22 -5.52
N VAL A 234 -16.11 -15.28 -5.18
CA VAL A 234 -15.83 -14.91 -3.79
C VAL A 234 -16.45 -13.57 -3.44
N THR A 235 -15.98 -12.48 -4.03
CA THR A 235 -16.41 -11.12 -3.68
C THR A 235 -17.81 -10.82 -4.23
N PHE A 236 -18.02 -10.99 -5.54
CA PHE A 236 -19.24 -10.62 -6.22
C PHE A 236 -20.41 -11.55 -5.87
N ALA A 237 -20.15 -12.82 -5.58
CA ALA A 237 -21.18 -13.75 -5.09
C ALA A 237 -21.86 -13.27 -3.80
N ARG A 238 -21.15 -12.47 -2.98
CA ARG A 238 -21.67 -11.95 -1.71
C ARG A 238 -22.66 -10.80 -1.85
N ILE A 239 -23.00 -10.37 -3.07
CA ILE A 239 -24.07 -9.37 -3.29
C ILE A 239 -25.41 -9.82 -2.69
N PHE A 240 -25.63 -11.13 -2.55
CA PHE A 240 -26.81 -11.70 -1.89
C PHE A 240 -26.75 -11.61 -0.35
N ASP A 241 -25.56 -11.44 0.21
CA ASP A 241 -25.29 -11.47 1.65
C ASP A 241 -24.99 -10.08 2.22
N VAL A 242 -24.97 -9.02 1.39
CA VAL A 242 -24.64 -7.66 1.82
C VAL A 242 -25.78 -6.70 1.54
N ASP A 243 -26.29 -6.06 2.61
CA ASP A 243 -27.30 -5.02 2.47
C ASP A 243 -26.69 -3.74 1.89
N GLY A 244 -27.42 -3.13 0.97
CA GLY A 244 -27.04 -1.84 0.41
C GLY A 244 -27.09 -0.71 1.41
N VAL A 245 -26.28 0.31 1.18
CA VAL A 245 -26.29 1.58 1.93
C VAL A 245 -26.65 2.74 1.00
N LYS A 246 -26.96 3.91 1.56
CA LYS A 246 -27.27 5.11 0.76
C LYS A 246 -26.11 5.45 -0.17
N GLY A 247 -26.34 5.36 -1.48
CA GLY A 247 -25.33 5.64 -2.51
C GLY A 247 -24.56 4.41 -2.99
N ALA A 248 -24.79 3.24 -2.40
CA ALA A 248 -24.27 1.96 -2.86
C ALA A 248 -25.25 0.84 -2.51
N SER A 249 -26.16 0.55 -3.43
CA SER A 249 -27.00 -0.65 -3.39
C SER A 249 -27.23 -1.17 -4.81
N LEU A 250 -27.53 -2.46 -4.95
CA LEU A 250 -27.76 -3.10 -6.26
C LEU A 250 -28.92 -2.41 -6.99
N ALA A 251 -30.03 -2.20 -6.27
CA ALA A 251 -31.21 -1.57 -6.82
C ALA A 251 -30.97 -0.09 -7.17
N GLN A 252 -30.27 0.70 -6.32
CA GLN A 252 -29.93 2.09 -6.64
C GLN A 252 -29.01 2.20 -7.85
N ARG A 253 -28.06 1.26 -8.00
CA ARG A 253 -27.20 1.21 -9.18
C ARG A 253 -28.03 0.96 -10.44
N ASP A 254 -28.91 -0.02 -10.40
CA ASP A 254 -29.74 -0.41 -11.55
C ASP A 254 -30.76 0.66 -11.93
N GLU A 255 -31.23 1.45 -10.98
CA GLU A 255 -32.05 2.65 -11.27
C GLU A 255 -31.21 3.79 -11.85
N ALA A 256 -29.98 3.97 -11.37
CA ALA A 256 -29.09 5.03 -11.82
C ALA A 256 -28.32 4.70 -13.11
N THR A 257 -28.48 3.51 -13.69
CA THR A 257 -27.82 3.20 -14.97
C THR A 257 -28.55 3.86 -16.14
N PRO A 258 -27.84 4.53 -17.05
CA PRO A 258 -28.45 5.05 -18.26
C PRO A 258 -28.78 3.95 -19.29
N TRP A 259 -28.33 2.71 -19.08
CA TRP A 259 -28.56 1.59 -19.99
C TRP A 259 -29.49 0.55 -19.34
N SER A 260 -30.80 0.76 -19.43
CA SER A 260 -31.81 -0.09 -18.78
C SER A 260 -31.75 -1.57 -19.15
N GLY A 261 -31.26 -1.92 -20.35
CA GLY A 261 -31.03 -3.31 -20.79
C GLY A 261 -29.67 -3.91 -20.43
N ARG A 262 -28.84 -3.18 -19.65
CA ARG A 262 -27.49 -3.60 -19.23
C ARG A 262 -27.33 -3.45 -17.71
N ARG A 263 -28.36 -3.79 -16.96
CA ARG A 263 -28.40 -3.73 -15.50
C ARG A 263 -27.75 -4.96 -14.87
N LEU A 264 -27.57 -4.95 -13.56
CA LEU A 264 -27.17 -6.14 -12.83
C LEU A 264 -28.19 -7.26 -12.98
N ASP A 265 -29.46 -6.95 -12.72
CA ASP A 265 -30.53 -7.93 -12.63
C ASP A 265 -30.86 -8.62 -13.96
N ASN A 266 -30.82 -7.87 -15.06
CA ASN A 266 -31.27 -8.33 -16.38
C ASN A 266 -30.14 -8.60 -17.38
N TYR A 267 -28.89 -8.28 -17.05
CA TYR A 267 -27.75 -8.50 -17.92
C TYR A 267 -26.59 -9.17 -17.20
N VAL A 268 -25.98 -8.54 -16.19
CA VAL A 268 -24.74 -9.07 -15.59
C VAL A 268 -24.96 -10.44 -14.94
N ILE A 269 -25.95 -10.56 -14.05
CA ILE A 269 -26.22 -11.83 -13.35
C ILE A 269 -26.68 -12.93 -14.33
N PRO A 270 -27.64 -12.68 -15.24
CA PRO A 270 -27.98 -13.66 -16.28
C PRO A 270 -26.79 -14.09 -17.14
N GLN A 271 -25.89 -13.18 -17.50
CA GLN A 271 -24.68 -13.51 -18.27
C GLN A 271 -23.71 -14.37 -17.46
N LEU A 272 -23.52 -14.11 -16.16
CA LEU A 272 -22.69 -14.96 -15.29
C LEU A 272 -23.25 -16.39 -15.19
N VAL A 273 -24.57 -16.54 -15.20
CA VAL A 273 -25.23 -17.85 -15.27
C VAL A 273 -25.05 -18.50 -16.64
N GLN A 274 -25.32 -17.77 -17.72
CA GLN A 274 -25.22 -18.28 -19.08
C GLN A 274 -23.79 -18.75 -19.43
N ARG A 275 -22.78 -18.04 -18.92
CA ARG A 275 -21.35 -18.37 -19.13
C ARG A 275 -20.82 -19.42 -18.15
N GLY A 276 -21.68 -19.97 -17.28
CA GLY A 276 -21.32 -21.05 -16.37
C GLY A 276 -20.45 -20.62 -15.17
N HIS A 277 -20.32 -19.31 -14.92
CA HIS A 277 -19.62 -18.84 -13.72
C HIS A 277 -20.43 -19.13 -12.46
N TRP A 278 -21.76 -18.96 -12.53
CA TRP A 278 -22.72 -19.27 -11.47
C TRP A 278 -23.77 -20.26 -11.97
N SER A 279 -24.31 -21.09 -11.08
CA SER A 279 -25.49 -21.90 -11.38
C SER A 279 -26.77 -21.10 -11.12
N ARG A 280 -27.86 -21.45 -11.81
CA ARG A 280 -29.19 -20.89 -11.51
C ARG A 280 -29.57 -21.14 -10.04
N GLU A 281 -29.27 -22.34 -9.55
CA GLU A 281 -29.53 -22.74 -8.17
C GLU A 281 -28.78 -21.84 -7.17
N MET A 282 -27.50 -21.55 -7.40
CA MET A 282 -26.72 -20.63 -6.56
C MET A 282 -27.41 -19.27 -6.45
N VAL A 283 -27.87 -18.73 -7.57
CA VAL A 283 -28.54 -17.42 -7.62
C VAL A 283 -29.88 -17.47 -6.89
N LEU A 284 -30.71 -18.48 -7.13
CA LEU A 284 -32.01 -18.62 -6.45
C LEU A 284 -31.85 -18.79 -4.93
N ASN A 285 -30.91 -19.63 -4.49
CA ASN A 285 -30.59 -19.81 -3.07
C ASN A 285 -30.04 -18.50 -2.46
N GLY A 286 -29.25 -17.74 -3.22
CA GLY A 286 -28.79 -16.41 -2.82
C GLY A 286 -29.94 -15.42 -2.62
N ILE A 287 -30.89 -15.38 -3.55
CA ILE A 287 -32.07 -14.53 -3.45
C ILE A 287 -32.92 -14.89 -2.23
N GLU A 288 -33.14 -16.19 -1.99
CA GLU A 288 -33.89 -16.65 -0.82
C GLU A 288 -33.23 -16.22 0.49
N ARG A 289 -31.91 -16.41 0.63
CA ARG A 289 -31.14 -15.91 1.79
C ARG A 289 -31.20 -14.39 1.93
N ALA A 290 -31.19 -13.66 0.82
CA ALA A 290 -31.29 -12.21 0.86
C ALA A 290 -32.65 -11.78 1.42
N LEU A 291 -33.74 -12.38 0.93
CA LEU A 291 -35.12 -12.07 1.32
C LEU A 291 -35.44 -12.49 2.76
N SER A 292 -34.92 -13.63 3.23
CA SER A 292 -35.19 -14.13 4.60
C SER A 292 -34.60 -13.25 5.71
N ARG A 293 -33.53 -12.49 5.43
CA ARG A 293 -32.89 -11.57 6.39
C ARG A 293 -33.66 -10.27 6.61
N GLY A 294 -34.69 -9.99 5.81
CA GLY A 294 -35.42 -8.74 5.85
C GLY A 294 -34.67 -7.62 5.12
N GLN A 295 -35.15 -7.27 3.93
CA GLN A 295 -34.58 -6.21 3.10
C GLN A 295 -35.48 -4.98 3.07
N THR A 296 -34.90 -3.84 2.71
CA THR A 296 -35.74 -2.65 2.42
C THR A 296 -36.74 -2.97 1.30
N PRO A 297 -37.96 -2.40 1.31
CA PRO A 297 -38.98 -2.70 0.30
C PRO A 297 -38.49 -2.51 -1.14
N TYR A 298 -37.57 -1.55 -1.33
CA TYR A 298 -36.97 -1.26 -2.62
C TYR A 298 -36.06 -2.41 -3.11
N LEU A 299 -35.19 -2.93 -2.24
CA LEU A 299 -34.29 -4.03 -2.57
C LEU A 299 -35.03 -5.38 -2.64
N GLN A 300 -36.10 -5.56 -1.85
CA GLN A 300 -37.01 -6.72 -1.98
C GLN A 300 -37.61 -6.81 -3.39
N ARG A 301 -38.14 -5.71 -3.93
CA ARG A 301 -38.68 -5.68 -5.31
C ARG A 301 -37.63 -6.06 -6.34
N TRP A 302 -36.41 -5.56 -6.17
CA TRP A 302 -35.29 -5.89 -7.05
C TRP A 302 -34.96 -7.40 -7.03
N PHE A 303 -34.86 -8.00 -5.85
CA PHE A 303 -34.61 -9.45 -5.72
C PHE A 303 -35.75 -10.31 -6.27
N HIS A 304 -37.01 -9.91 -6.07
CA HIS A 304 -38.15 -10.60 -6.69
C HIS A 304 -38.12 -10.52 -8.21
N GLY A 305 -37.78 -9.36 -8.78
CA GLY A 305 -37.60 -9.19 -10.22
C GLY A 305 -36.48 -10.07 -10.77
N LEU A 306 -35.32 -10.10 -10.10
CA LEU A 306 -34.23 -10.99 -10.46
C LEU A 306 -34.65 -12.48 -10.41
N ALA A 307 -35.42 -12.89 -9.39
CA ALA A 307 -35.90 -14.27 -9.29
C ALA A 307 -36.80 -14.67 -10.47
N GLN A 308 -37.63 -13.75 -10.97
CA GLN A 308 -38.46 -13.99 -12.15
C GLN A 308 -37.60 -14.20 -13.40
N ILE A 309 -36.56 -13.36 -13.59
CA ILE A 309 -35.64 -13.46 -14.72
C ILE A 309 -34.85 -14.77 -14.72
N VAL A 310 -34.39 -15.22 -13.55
CA VAL A 310 -33.55 -16.42 -13.43
C VAL A 310 -34.37 -17.73 -13.55
N ARG A 311 -35.67 -17.67 -13.22
CA ARG A 311 -36.60 -18.81 -13.37
C ARG A 311 -37.12 -18.98 -14.79
N GLY A 312 -37.29 -17.87 -15.52
CA GLY A 312 -37.61 -17.87 -16.95
C GLY A 312 -36.47 -18.45 -17.79
#